data_AF-A0A3D3TG27-F1
#
_entry.id   AF-A0A3D3TG27-F1
#
_cell.length_a   1.000
_cell.length_b   1.000
_cell.length_c   1.000
_cell.angle_alpha   90.00
_cell.angle_beta   90.00
_cell.angle_gamma   90.00
#
_symmetry.space_group_name_H-M   'P 1'
#
loop_
_entity.id
_entity.type
_entity.pdbx_description
1 polymer ?
#
loop_
_entity_poly.entity_id
_entity_poly.type
_entity_poly.pdbx_seq_one_letter_code
_entity_poly.pdbx_strand_id
1 'polypeptide(L)'
;MAMALISCGSDDDDKKEYSFSGDVKQVINITGNEKHTITTPETTVSLEEALSSNANYGWPIASATMDLTEGTSIKITGFKEGVVLQKCTLWINGHQKIFNEITADKANLYTSENLSYFTQAFNSMISARSLKAKFTFTPSASIEADDNMKLEITFRGRYTYWR
;
A
#
# COMPACT_ATOMS: atom_id res chain seq x y z
N MET A 1 -42.04 -2.65 53.20
CA MET A 1 -41.98 -3.92 52.46
C MET A 1 -40.88 -3.78 51.40
N ALA A 2 -40.12 -4.84 51.17
CA ALA A 2 -38.77 -4.86 50.63
C ALA A 2 -38.58 -4.37 49.17
N MET A 3 -37.32 -4.02 48.87
CA MET A 3 -36.75 -3.76 47.54
C MET A 3 -36.83 -4.99 46.62
N ALA A 4 -36.94 -4.75 45.31
CA ALA A 4 -36.15 -5.46 44.30
C ALA A 4 -36.08 -4.62 43.00
N LEU A 5 -34.89 -4.11 42.71
CA LEU A 5 -34.40 -3.74 41.39
C LEU A 5 -34.13 -5.03 40.57
N ILE A 6 -33.68 -4.85 39.31
CA ILE A 6 -33.08 -5.84 38.38
C ILE A 6 -34.12 -6.39 37.38
N SER A 7 -34.01 -6.24 36.05
CA SER A 7 -32.83 -6.02 35.20
C SER A 7 -33.22 -5.34 33.89
N CYS A 8 -32.46 -4.32 33.48
CA CYS A 8 -32.18 -4.09 32.06
C CYS A 8 -31.27 -5.25 31.62
N GLY A 9 -31.83 -6.23 30.92
CA GLY A 9 -31.04 -7.23 30.19
C GLY A 9 -30.61 -6.63 28.87
N SER A 10 -29.48 -5.94 28.86
CA SER A 10 -28.75 -5.56 27.66
C SER A 10 -28.12 -6.80 27.06
N ASP A 11 -28.73 -7.34 26.01
CA ASP A 11 -28.06 -8.21 25.03
C ASP A 11 -27.11 -7.34 24.20
N ASP A 12 -26.00 -6.93 24.83
CA ASP A 12 -24.80 -6.55 24.08
C ASP A 12 -24.13 -7.87 23.68
N ASP A 13 -24.49 -8.36 22.50
CA ASP A 13 -23.77 -9.42 21.79
C ASP A 13 -22.27 -9.11 21.87
N ASP A 14 -21.51 -9.95 22.57
CA ASP A 14 -20.08 -9.82 22.88
C ASP A 14 -19.21 -9.78 21.60
N LYS A 15 -19.25 -8.67 20.83
CA LYS A 15 -18.33 -8.45 19.72
C LYS A 15 -16.92 -8.33 20.28
N LYS A 16 -16.10 -9.35 20.06
CA LYS A 16 -14.69 -9.36 20.46
C LYS A 16 -13.85 -8.79 19.33
N GLU A 17 -12.94 -7.87 19.67
CA GLU A 17 -11.95 -7.35 18.74
C GLU A 17 -10.80 -8.33 18.61
N TYR A 18 -10.42 -8.64 17.37
CA TYR A 18 -9.24 -9.43 17.02
C TYR A 18 -8.31 -8.60 16.16
N SER A 19 -7.01 -8.93 16.20
CA SER A 19 -6.04 -8.27 15.33
C SER A 19 -4.97 -9.22 14.79
N PHE A 20 -4.47 -8.92 13.60
CA PHE A 20 -3.38 -9.65 12.96
C PHE A 20 -2.50 -8.71 12.16
N SER A 21 -1.23 -9.07 11.98
CA SER A 21 -0.32 -8.36 11.08
C SER A 21 -0.32 -9.01 9.70
N GLY A 22 -0.33 -8.21 8.65
CA GLY A 22 -0.28 -8.68 7.27
C GLY A 22 0.37 -7.68 6.34
N ASP A 23 0.71 -8.15 5.14
CA ASP A 23 1.32 -7.33 4.10
C ASP A 23 0.38 -7.25 2.90
N VAL A 24 0.14 -6.05 2.38
CA VAL A 24 -0.51 -5.83 1.08
C VAL A 24 0.57 -5.46 0.09
N LYS A 25 0.79 -6.32 -0.90
CA LYS A 25 1.88 -6.22 -1.88
C LYS A 25 1.33 -5.94 -3.27
N GLN A 26 2.02 -5.10 -4.00
CA GLN A 26 1.75 -4.83 -5.41
C GLN A 26 3.05 -4.55 -6.15
N VAL A 27 3.11 -5.02 -7.39
CA VAL A 27 4.25 -4.80 -8.29
C VAL A 27 3.74 -4.12 -9.55
N ILE A 28 4.41 -3.06 -9.96
CA ILE A 28 4.18 -2.37 -11.23
C ILE A 28 5.45 -2.49 -12.07
N ASN A 29 5.34 -3.09 -13.25
CA ASN A 29 6.47 -3.16 -14.18
C ASN A 29 6.76 -1.78 -14.78
N ILE A 30 8.05 -1.44 -14.87
CA ILE A 30 8.53 -0.19 -15.43
C ILE A 30 9.18 -0.53 -16.78
N THR A 31 8.48 -0.22 -17.86
CA THR A 31 8.98 -0.33 -19.23
C THR A 31 8.63 0.94 -20.00
N GLY A 32 9.45 1.32 -20.96
CA GLY A 32 9.23 2.58 -21.66
C GLY A 32 10.35 2.97 -22.61
N ASN A 33 9.99 3.65 -23.68
CA ASN A 33 10.95 4.23 -24.61
C ASN A 33 11.63 5.46 -24.00
N GLU A 34 12.92 5.62 -24.30
CA GLU A 34 13.70 6.80 -23.95
C GLU A 34 12.93 8.11 -24.21
N LYS A 35 12.99 9.06 -23.26
CA LYS A 35 12.46 10.44 -23.35
C LYS A 35 10.94 10.55 -23.58
N HIS A 36 10.19 9.46 -23.55
CA HIS A 36 8.73 9.47 -23.63
C HIS A 36 8.13 9.36 -22.23
N THR A 37 7.13 10.19 -21.93
CA THR A 37 6.38 10.05 -20.68
C THR A 37 5.46 8.85 -20.77
N ILE A 38 5.69 7.89 -19.90
CA ILE A 38 4.89 6.67 -19.76
C ILE A 38 4.00 6.81 -18.54
N THR A 39 2.75 6.36 -18.64
CA THR A 39 1.88 6.15 -17.48
C THR A 39 1.45 4.70 -17.48
N THR A 40 1.78 3.97 -16.43
CA THR A 40 1.39 2.57 -16.31
C THR A 40 -0.12 2.46 -16.16
N PRO A 41 -0.74 1.35 -16.62
CA PRO A 41 -2.10 1.03 -16.24
C PRO A 41 -2.26 1.03 -14.72
N GLU A 42 -3.45 1.42 -14.24
CA GLU A 42 -3.76 1.30 -12.82
C GLU A 42 -3.91 -0.18 -12.45
N THR A 43 -3.08 -0.64 -11.52
CA THR A 43 -3.13 -2.01 -11.00
C THR A 43 -3.93 -1.98 -9.70
N THR A 44 -4.77 -2.99 -9.47
CA THR A 44 -5.59 -3.12 -8.25
C THR A 44 -5.32 -4.46 -7.58
N VAL A 45 -5.19 -4.47 -6.25
CA VAL A 45 -5.18 -5.66 -5.40
C VAL A 45 -6.20 -5.47 -4.29
N SER A 46 -7.13 -6.41 -4.10
CA SER A 46 -8.10 -6.32 -2.99
C SER A 46 -7.45 -6.69 -1.65
N LEU A 47 -7.94 -6.12 -0.54
CA LEU A 47 -7.42 -6.49 0.78
C LEU A 47 -7.70 -7.97 1.11
N GLU A 48 -8.84 -8.50 0.67
CA GLU A 48 -9.20 -9.90 0.85
C GLU A 48 -8.20 -10.82 0.14
N GLU A 49 -7.91 -10.56 -1.15
CA GLU A 49 -6.91 -11.31 -1.90
C GLU A 49 -5.53 -11.26 -1.24
N ALA A 50 -5.11 -10.06 -0.80
CA ALA A 50 -3.80 -9.88 -0.18
C ALA A 50 -3.66 -10.57 1.19
N LEU A 51 -4.74 -10.61 1.99
CA LEU A 51 -4.66 -10.99 3.40
C LEU A 51 -5.28 -12.35 3.73
N SER A 52 -6.10 -12.93 2.83
CA SER A 52 -6.82 -14.19 3.08
C SER A 52 -5.93 -15.41 3.35
N SER A 53 -4.68 -15.38 2.90
CA SER A 53 -3.70 -16.43 3.20
C SER A 53 -3.15 -16.38 4.63
N ASN A 54 -3.40 -15.30 5.37
CA ASN A 54 -3.00 -15.20 6.77
C ASN A 54 -3.91 -16.07 7.64
N ALA A 55 -3.32 -16.98 8.44
CA ALA A 55 -4.08 -17.89 9.29
C ALA A 55 -5.00 -17.17 10.30
N ASN A 56 -4.67 -15.92 10.66
CA ASN A 56 -5.46 -15.10 11.57
C ASN A 56 -6.36 -14.08 10.84
N TYR A 57 -6.53 -14.22 9.52
CA TYR A 57 -7.40 -13.36 8.75
C TYR A 57 -8.85 -13.41 9.26
N GLY A 58 -9.47 -12.24 9.33
CA GLY A 58 -10.88 -12.07 9.65
C GLY A 58 -11.50 -10.97 8.82
N TRP A 59 -12.82 -11.05 8.65
CA TRP A 59 -13.61 -10.13 7.85
C TRP A 59 -14.94 -9.81 8.56
N PRO A 60 -15.49 -8.59 8.43
CA PRO A 60 -14.91 -7.43 7.75
C PRO A 60 -13.76 -6.80 8.53
N ILE A 61 -12.75 -6.32 7.81
CA ILE A 61 -11.70 -5.49 8.39
C ILE A 61 -12.37 -4.18 8.86
N ALA A 62 -12.24 -3.90 10.16
CA ALA A 62 -12.83 -2.74 10.81
C ALA A 62 -11.91 -1.53 10.76
N SER A 63 -10.63 -1.73 11.07
CA SER A 63 -9.59 -0.70 10.95
C SER A 63 -8.22 -1.34 10.70
N ALA A 64 -7.22 -0.51 10.42
CA ALA A 64 -5.84 -0.95 10.42
C ALA A 64 -4.91 0.21 10.77
N THR A 65 -3.72 -0.12 11.26
CA THR A 65 -2.63 0.82 11.48
C THR A 65 -1.43 0.36 10.66
N MET A 66 -0.81 1.28 9.92
CA MET A 66 0.40 0.99 9.15
C MET A 66 1.57 0.78 10.10
N ASP A 67 2.36 -0.26 9.84
CA ASP A 67 3.65 -0.45 10.51
C ASP A 67 4.66 0.51 9.88
N LEU A 68 5.12 1.48 10.68
CA LEU A 68 6.07 2.52 10.24
C LEU A 68 7.53 2.13 10.43
N THR A 69 7.77 1.02 11.15
CA THR A 69 9.11 0.65 11.62
C THR A 69 9.71 -0.48 10.80
N GLU A 70 8.93 -1.51 10.47
CA GLU A 70 9.44 -2.67 9.74
C GLU A 70 8.42 -3.17 8.70
N GLY A 71 8.94 -3.77 7.62
CA GLY A 71 8.15 -4.45 6.58
C GLY A 71 7.44 -3.57 5.55
N THR A 72 7.08 -2.32 5.88
CA THR A 72 6.60 -1.36 4.88
C THR A 72 7.77 -0.90 4.00
N SER A 73 7.63 -1.04 2.68
CA SER A 73 8.67 -0.70 1.71
C SER A 73 8.03 -0.25 0.40
N ILE A 74 8.44 0.91 -0.10
CA ILE A 74 8.09 1.39 -1.44
C ILE A 74 9.40 1.74 -2.13
N LYS A 75 9.75 0.97 -3.16
CA LYS A 75 11.04 1.09 -3.83
C LYS A 75 10.96 0.67 -5.29
N ILE A 76 11.90 1.16 -6.07
CA ILE A 76 12.13 0.65 -7.41
C ILE A 76 13.28 -0.37 -7.37
N THR A 77 13.11 -1.51 -8.01
CA THR A 77 14.11 -2.59 -8.11
C THR A 77 14.49 -2.84 -9.57
N GLY A 78 15.61 -3.52 -9.78
CA GLY A 78 16.09 -3.88 -11.11
C GLY A 78 16.61 -2.72 -11.96
N PHE A 79 16.99 -1.60 -11.34
CA PHE A 79 17.47 -0.41 -12.06
C PHE A 79 18.53 -0.77 -13.13
N LYS A 80 18.21 -0.48 -14.38
CA LYS A 80 19.15 -0.57 -15.50
C LYS A 80 20.25 0.47 -15.34
N GLU A 81 21.49 0.07 -15.59
CA GLU A 81 22.65 0.95 -15.46
C GLU A 81 22.51 2.21 -16.34
N GLY A 82 22.81 3.37 -15.76
CA GLY A 82 22.73 4.67 -16.45
C GLY A 82 21.31 5.21 -16.67
N VAL A 83 20.26 4.46 -16.29
CA VAL A 83 18.88 4.93 -16.41
C VAL A 83 18.50 5.83 -15.23
N VAL A 84 17.90 6.95 -15.58
CA VAL A 84 17.29 7.91 -14.67
C VAL A 84 15.82 8.04 -15.05
N LEU A 85 14.95 7.97 -14.05
CA LEU A 85 13.51 8.19 -14.24
C LEU A 85 13.20 9.64 -13.89
N GLN A 86 12.79 10.43 -14.88
CA GLN A 86 12.44 11.83 -14.72
C GLN A 86 10.92 12.04 -14.65
N LYS A 87 10.51 13.20 -14.13
CA LYS A 87 9.10 13.60 -13.96
C LYS A 87 8.26 12.52 -13.24
N CYS A 88 8.88 11.83 -12.29
CA CYS A 88 8.27 10.70 -11.60
C CYS A 88 7.10 11.14 -10.74
N THR A 89 5.95 10.50 -10.95
CA THR A 89 4.75 10.71 -10.15
C THR A 89 4.11 9.36 -9.82
N LEU A 90 3.81 9.14 -8.55
CA LEU A 90 3.13 7.96 -8.05
C LEU A 90 1.72 8.34 -7.59
N TRP A 91 0.74 7.54 -8.00
CA TRP A 91 -0.61 7.61 -7.45
C TRP A 91 -0.90 6.32 -6.72
N ILE A 92 -1.38 6.44 -5.48
CA ILE A 92 -1.88 5.32 -4.69
C ILE A 92 -3.23 5.73 -4.11
N ASN A 93 -4.28 4.98 -4.42
CA ASN A 93 -5.64 5.20 -3.91
C ASN A 93 -6.14 6.64 -4.08
N GLY A 94 -5.80 7.27 -5.22
CA GLY A 94 -6.17 8.66 -5.54
C GLY A 94 -5.22 9.73 -5.01
N HIS A 95 -4.27 9.39 -4.12
CA HIS A 95 -3.26 10.33 -3.62
C HIS A 95 -2.07 10.41 -4.56
N GLN A 96 -1.64 11.63 -4.87
CA GLN A 96 -0.51 11.89 -5.76
C GLN A 96 0.75 12.30 -4.98
N LYS A 97 1.91 11.75 -5.37
CA LYS A 97 3.23 12.23 -4.94
C LYS A 97 4.16 12.39 -6.13
N ILE A 98 4.79 13.56 -6.22
CA ILE A 98 5.81 13.87 -7.22
C ILE A 98 7.19 13.63 -6.59
N PHE A 99 8.02 12.86 -7.27
CA PHE A 99 9.40 12.55 -6.88
C PHE A 99 10.44 13.27 -7.75
N ASN A 100 10.00 13.94 -8.84
CA ASN A 100 10.84 14.57 -9.85
C ASN A 100 11.79 13.59 -10.53
N GLU A 101 12.93 13.29 -9.92
CA GLU A 101 13.95 12.39 -10.47
C GLU A 101 14.20 11.22 -9.51
N ILE A 102 14.24 10.01 -10.06
CA ILE A 102 14.62 8.80 -9.32
C ILE A 102 15.76 8.10 -10.06
N THR A 103 16.83 7.90 -9.33
CA THR A 103 18.06 7.20 -9.73
C THR A 103 18.21 5.92 -8.91
N ALA A 104 19.17 5.06 -9.28
CA ALA A 104 19.43 3.83 -8.54
C ALA A 104 19.78 4.06 -7.05
N ASP A 105 20.51 5.13 -6.73
CA ASP A 105 20.86 5.52 -5.35
C ASP A 105 19.67 6.07 -4.54
N LYS A 106 18.61 6.53 -5.23
CA LYS A 106 17.37 7.05 -4.62
C LYS A 106 16.17 6.14 -4.88
N ALA A 107 16.43 4.87 -5.15
CA ALA A 107 15.40 3.91 -5.50
C ALA A 107 14.45 3.58 -4.34
N ASN A 108 14.87 3.79 -3.09
CA ASN A 108 13.98 3.71 -1.93
C ASN A 108 13.15 4.99 -1.81
N LEU A 109 11.85 4.88 -2.04
CA LEU A 109 10.92 6.00 -2.01
C LEU A 109 10.27 6.19 -0.64
N TYR A 110 10.24 5.13 0.17
CA TYR A 110 9.77 5.17 1.55
C TYR A 110 10.82 5.83 2.46
N THR A 111 10.74 7.15 2.54
CA THR A 111 11.61 8.01 3.37
C THR A 111 10.77 8.81 4.35
N SER A 112 11.42 9.39 5.37
CA SER A 112 10.77 10.28 6.35
C SER A 112 10.03 11.45 5.69
N GLU A 113 10.59 12.03 4.63
CA GLU A 113 9.99 13.12 3.86
C GLU A 113 8.69 12.72 3.13
N ASN A 114 8.54 11.43 2.83
CA ASN A 114 7.40 10.89 2.08
C ASN A 114 6.40 10.14 2.97
N LEU A 115 6.70 10.00 4.26
CA LEU A 115 5.93 9.19 5.20
C LEU A 115 4.45 9.61 5.30
N SER A 116 4.19 10.91 5.32
CA SER A 116 2.82 11.45 5.38
C SER A 116 1.99 11.01 4.17
N TYR A 117 2.58 11.02 2.97
CA TYR A 117 1.92 10.56 1.75
C TYR A 117 1.55 9.08 1.85
N PHE A 118 2.51 8.22 2.24
CA PHE A 118 2.26 6.79 2.34
C PHE A 118 1.25 6.44 3.44
N THR A 119 1.24 7.18 4.54
CA THR A 119 0.24 7.02 5.61
C THR A 119 -1.16 7.37 5.12
N GLN A 120 -1.31 8.45 4.35
CA GLN A 120 -2.59 8.83 3.75
C GLN A 120 -3.06 7.79 2.71
N ALA A 121 -2.15 7.34 1.86
CA ALA A 121 -2.42 6.29 0.87
C ALA A 121 -2.87 4.98 1.54
N PHE A 122 -2.20 4.56 2.62
CA PHE A 122 -2.59 3.40 3.42
C PHE A 122 -3.99 3.56 4.01
N ASN A 123 -4.30 4.69 4.64
CA ASN A 123 -5.63 4.93 5.21
C ASN A 123 -6.73 4.86 4.13
N SER A 124 -6.47 5.42 2.95
CA SER A 124 -7.40 5.33 1.82
C SER A 124 -7.50 3.91 1.25
N MET A 125 -6.44 3.11 1.29
CA MET A 125 -6.48 1.68 0.95
C MET A 125 -7.41 0.89 1.88
N ILE A 126 -7.37 1.17 3.19
CA ILE A 126 -8.29 0.53 4.15
C ILE A 126 -9.74 0.91 3.85
N SER A 127 -10.04 2.20 3.66
CA SER A 127 -11.39 2.66 3.32
C SER A 127 -11.90 2.10 1.99
N ALA A 128 -11.03 2.03 0.98
CA ALA A 128 -11.36 1.51 -0.35
C ALA A 128 -11.31 -0.03 -0.46
N ARG A 129 -10.87 -0.72 0.60
CA ARG A 129 -10.67 -2.17 0.67
C ARG A 129 -9.82 -2.75 -0.47
N SER A 130 -8.96 -1.93 -1.05
CA SER A 130 -8.09 -2.30 -2.16
C SER A 130 -6.91 -1.34 -2.27
N LEU A 131 -5.76 -1.86 -2.69
CA LEU A 131 -4.60 -1.08 -3.10
C LEU A 131 -4.69 -0.82 -4.60
N LYS A 132 -4.78 0.45 -4.99
CA LYS A 132 -4.81 0.88 -6.39
C LYS A 132 -3.63 1.77 -6.67
N ALA A 133 -2.79 1.44 -7.64
CA ALA A 133 -1.64 2.28 -7.95
C ALA A 133 -1.35 2.36 -9.45
N LYS A 134 -0.82 3.52 -9.85
CA LYS A 134 -0.23 3.77 -11.16
C LYS A 134 0.98 4.68 -11.02
N PHE A 135 1.90 4.60 -11.97
CA PHE A 135 3.14 5.33 -11.95
C PHE A 135 3.39 6.02 -13.29
N THR A 136 3.79 7.28 -13.26
CA THR A 136 4.16 8.06 -14.44
C THR A 136 5.62 8.46 -14.34
N PHE A 137 6.35 8.29 -15.43
CA PHE A 137 7.79 8.58 -15.49
C PHE A 137 8.23 8.83 -16.94
N THR A 138 9.39 9.46 -17.10
CA THR A 138 10.07 9.66 -18.38
C THR A 138 11.48 9.09 -18.25
N PRO A 139 11.81 7.95 -18.87
CA PRO A 139 13.12 7.34 -18.68
C PRO A 139 14.19 8.02 -19.55
N SER A 140 15.42 8.12 -19.06
CA SER A 140 16.55 8.71 -19.80
C SER A 140 17.13 7.79 -20.88
N ALA A 141 16.80 6.50 -20.85
CA ALA A 141 17.11 5.52 -21.89
C ALA A 141 15.96 4.49 -21.95
N SER A 142 15.85 3.71 -23.03
CA SER A 142 14.79 2.71 -23.14
C SER A 142 14.94 1.59 -22.11
N ILE A 143 13.81 1.21 -21.52
CA ILE A 143 13.66 0.15 -20.53
C ILE A 143 12.77 -0.93 -21.13
N GLU A 144 13.35 -2.07 -21.41
CA GLU A 144 12.70 -3.24 -22.00
C GLU A 144 12.20 -4.18 -20.90
N ALA A 145 11.32 -5.12 -21.25
CA ALA A 145 10.79 -6.09 -20.28
C ALA A 145 11.89 -6.93 -19.61
N ASP A 146 12.95 -7.28 -20.36
CA ASP A 146 14.08 -8.08 -19.87
C ASP A 146 14.97 -7.32 -18.88
N ASP A 147 14.88 -5.99 -18.84
CA ASP A 147 15.57 -5.18 -17.82
C ASP A 147 14.95 -5.39 -16.42
N ASN A 148 13.74 -5.98 -16.32
CA ASN A 148 13.10 -6.36 -15.07
C ASN A 148 12.93 -5.23 -14.03
N MET A 149 12.91 -3.97 -14.48
CA MET A 149 12.67 -2.81 -13.62
C MET A 149 11.24 -2.80 -13.08
N LYS A 150 11.09 -2.64 -11.76
CA LYS A 150 9.79 -2.75 -11.07
C LYS A 150 9.65 -1.72 -9.98
N LEU A 151 8.46 -1.14 -9.82
CA LEU A 151 8.04 -0.48 -8.59
C LEU A 151 7.38 -1.52 -7.68
N GLU A 152 7.97 -1.76 -6.52
CA GLU A 152 7.47 -2.66 -5.49
C GLU A 152 6.85 -1.85 -4.35
N ILE A 153 5.57 -2.10 -4.09
CA ILE A 153 4.82 -1.49 -3.00
C ILE A 153 4.48 -2.61 -2.01
N THR A 154 4.94 -2.48 -0.78
CA THR A 154 4.56 -3.32 0.35
C THR A 154 4.08 -2.42 1.47
N PHE A 155 2.79 -2.52 1.80
CA PHE A 155 2.24 -1.93 3.01
C PHE A 155 2.08 -3.02 4.06
N ARG A 156 2.84 -2.93 5.14
CA ARG A 156 2.61 -3.77 6.32
C ARG A 156 1.67 -3.05 7.26
N GLY A 157 0.69 -3.77 7.77
CA GLY A 157 -0.28 -3.22 8.71
C GLY A 157 -0.67 -4.21 9.80
N ARG A 158 -1.16 -3.66 10.90
CA ARG A 158 -1.93 -4.39 11.91
C ARG A 158 -3.41 -4.11 11.64
N TYR A 159 -4.14 -5.16 11.28
CA TYR A 159 -5.55 -5.10 10.91
C TYR A 159 -6.41 -5.58 12.07
N THR A 160 -7.57 -4.96 12.26
CA THR A 160 -8.54 -5.33 13.28
C THR A 160 -9.85 -5.78 12.64
N TYR A 161 -10.55 -6.71 13.28
CA TYR A 161 -11.88 -7.16 12.88
C TYR A 161 -12.68 -7.60 14.11
N TRP A 162 -14.00 -7.63 13.98
CA TRP A 162 -14.92 -8.05 15.04
C TRP A 162 -15.43 -9.47 14.76
N ARG A 163 -15.51 -10.32 15.79
CA ARG A 163 -16.23 -11.60 15.77
C ARG A 163 -17.01 -11.81 17.05
#